data_AF-A0A958NB21-F1
#
_entry.id   AF-A0A958NB21-F1
#
_cell.length_a   1.000
_cell.length_b   1.000
_cell.length_c   1.000
_cell.angle_alpha   90.00
_cell.angle_beta   90.00
_cell.angle_gamma   90.00
#
_symmetry.space_group_name_H-M   'P 1'
#
loop_
_entity.id
_entity.type
_entity.pdbx_description
1 polymer ?
#
loop_
_entity_poly.entity_id
_entity_poly.type
_entity_poly.pdbx_seq_one_letter_code
_entity_poly.pdbx_strand_id
1 'polypeptide(L)'
;RFPYLHNGSVASVRQLLTEPSDRMTAFSLKDAGEFERFDAENLGLTLPDEKGLKSLLKNGKKGKRDVYDTRRQGQSSEGHNFFTTIPADQKDAIIEYLKTL
;
A
#
# COMPACT_ATOMS: atom_id res chain seq x y z
N ARG A 1 6.67 -8.10 7.28
CA ARG A 1 6.91 -6.67 7.57
C ARG A 1 6.34 -5.87 6.40
N PHE A 2 5.56 -4.83 6.70
CA PHE A 2 4.94 -3.91 5.75
C PHE A 2 5.18 -2.48 6.25
N PRO A 3 5.17 -1.44 5.40
CA PRO A 3 4.92 -1.44 3.94
C PRO A 3 6.04 -2.09 3.09
N TYR A 4 5.79 -2.24 1.79
CA TYR A 4 6.64 -2.92 0.81
C TYR A 4 7.44 -1.94 -0.08
N LEU A 5 8.41 -2.51 -0.82
CA LEU A 5 9.46 -1.83 -1.58
C LEU A 5 10.52 -1.15 -0.70
N HIS A 6 11.66 -0.80 -1.30
CA HIS A 6 12.80 -0.20 -0.59
C HIS A 6 12.48 1.13 0.09
N ASN A 7 11.50 1.88 -0.44
CA ASN A 7 11.04 3.16 0.09
C ASN A 7 9.75 3.05 0.91
N GLY A 8 9.18 1.86 1.09
CA GLY A 8 7.94 1.65 1.82
C GLY A 8 6.71 2.28 1.14
N SER A 9 6.72 2.46 -0.18
CA SER A 9 5.67 3.17 -0.93
C SER A 9 4.41 2.35 -1.23
N VAL A 10 4.45 1.04 -0.98
CA VAL A 10 3.34 0.13 -1.30
C VAL A 10 2.78 -0.47 -0.01
N ALA A 11 1.52 -0.19 0.29
CA ALA A 11 0.90 -0.50 1.58
C ALA A 11 0.71 -2.01 1.83
N SER A 12 0.48 -2.82 0.79
CA SER A 12 0.16 -4.25 0.91
C SER A 12 0.65 -5.08 -0.28
N VAL A 13 0.71 -6.41 -0.14
CA VAL A 13 1.03 -7.29 -1.28
C VAL A 13 -0.03 -7.19 -2.36
N ARG A 14 -1.32 -7.07 -2.00
CA ARG A 14 -2.38 -6.77 -2.97
C ARG A 14 -2.03 -5.56 -3.83
N GLN A 15 -1.61 -4.47 -3.20
CA GLN A 15 -1.22 -3.24 -3.91
C GLN A 15 0.03 -3.44 -4.77
N LEU A 16 0.96 -4.32 -4.38
CA LEU A 16 2.12 -4.69 -5.19
C LEU A 16 1.70 -5.42 -6.48
N LEU A 17 0.69 -6.28 -6.39
CA LEU A 17 0.09 -7.01 -7.52
C LEU A 17 -0.93 -6.19 -8.33
N THR A 18 -1.14 -4.93 -7.97
CA THR A 18 -1.97 -3.96 -8.72
C THR A 18 -1.09 -3.13 -9.64
N GLU A 19 -1.61 -2.78 -10.82
CA GLU A 19 -0.96 -1.85 -11.75
C GLU A 19 -0.57 -0.56 -11.00
N PRO A 20 0.64 0.00 -11.21
CA PRO A 20 1.08 1.17 -10.46
C PRO A 20 0.13 2.37 -10.51
N SER A 21 -0.56 2.56 -11.64
CA SER A 21 -1.54 3.63 -11.82
C SER A 21 -2.76 3.52 -10.89
N ASP A 22 -3.08 2.30 -10.47
CA ASP A 22 -4.25 1.99 -9.65
C ASP A 22 -3.88 1.78 -8.17
N ARG A 23 -2.60 1.98 -7.81
CA ARG A 23 -2.12 1.88 -6.44
C ARG A 23 -2.60 3.06 -5.59
N MET A 24 -2.74 2.81 -4.29
CA MET A 24 -3.09 3.82 -3.32
C MET A 24 -2.02 4.90 -3.26
N THR A 25 -2.41 6.16 -3.47
CA THR A 25 -1.47 7.27 -3.56
C THR A 25 -1.08 7.86 -2.20
N ALA A 26 -1.87 7.61 -1.15
CA ALA A 26 -1.52 7.97 0.22
C ALA A 26 -2.14 7.05 1.26
N PHE A 27 -1.42 6.82 2.36
CA PHE A 27 -1.87 6.03 3.50
C PHE A 27 -1.23 6.54 4.81
N SER A 28 -1.81 6.17 5.95
CA SER A 28 -1.32 6.56 7.27
C SER A 28 -0.27 5.57 7.77
N LEU A 29 0.90 6.10 8.17
CA LEU A 29 1.93 5.38 8.90
C LEU A 29 1.75 5.43 10.42
N LYS A 30 0.80 6.22 10.92
CA LYS A 30 0.47 6.24 12.33
C LYS A 30 0.13 4.84 12.79
N ASP A 31 0.71 4.36 13.88
CA ASP A 31 0.39 3.04 14.45
C ASP A 31 0.59 1.88 13.46
N ALA A 32 1.43 2.03 12.44
CA ALA A 32 1.62 1.03 11.38
C ALA A 32 2.18 -0.31 11.87
N GLY A 33 2.74 -0.36 13.09
CA GLY A 33 3.20 -1.61 13.70
C GLY A 33 2.12 -2.35 14.50
N GLU A 34 0.96 -1.74 14.71
CA GLU A 34 -0.09 -2.28 15.56
C GLU A 34 -0.95 -3.30 14.81
N PHE A 35 -1.49 -4.28 15.55
CA PHE A 35 -2.29 -5.36 14.99
C PHE A 35 -3.56 -4.86 14.30
N GLU A 36 -4.20 -3.81 14.81
CA GLU A 36 -5.40 -3.20 14.24
C GLU A 36 -5.14 -2.55 12.87
N ARG A 37 -3.88 -2.28 12.55
CA ARG A 37 -3.47 -1.74 11.25
C ARG A 37 -3.07 -2.82 10.27
N PHE A 38 -3.04 -4.08 10.69
CA PHE A 38 -2.74 -5.21 9.83
C PHE A 38 -3.99 -5.73 9.11
N ASP A 39 -3.96 -5.66 7.78
CA ASP A 39 -4.92 -6.29 6.89
C ASP A 39 -4.37 -7.67 6.47
N ALA A 40 -4.92 -8.72 7.07
CA ALA A 40 -4.53 -10.09 6.79
C ALA A 40 -5.02 -10.57 5.41
N GLU A 41 -6.11 -10.01 4.87
CA GLU A 41 -6.64 -10.41 3.56
C GLU A 41 -5.71 -9.95 2.45
N ASN A 42 -5.33 -8.67 2.47
CA ASN A 42 -4.49 -8.06 1.45
C ASN A 42 -2.99 -8.14 1.76
N LEU A 43 -2.65 -8.67 2.93
CA LEU A 43 -1.30 -8.83 3.47
C LEU A 43 -0.54 -7.49 3.51
N GLY A 44 -0.89 -6.63 4.46
CA GLY A 44 -0.23 -5.34 4.65
C GLY A 44 -0.98 -4.36 5.55
N LEU A 45 -0.89 -3.07 5.25
CA LEU A 45 -1.60 -2.02 5.98
C LEU A 45 -3.06 -1.90 5.55
N THR A 46 -3.92 -1.63 6.53
CA THR A 46 -5.29 -1.17 6.27
C THR A 46 -5.27 0.12 5.46
N LEU A 47 -6.05 0.13 4.39
CA LEU A 47 -6.16 1.24 3.46
C LEU A 47 -7.29 2.20 3.84
N PRO A 48 -7.15 3.50 3.56
CA PRO A 48 -8.22 4.46 3.76
C PRO A 48 -9.36 4.27 2.76
N ASP A 49 -10.56 4.68 3.14
CA ASP A 49 -11.67 4.91 2.22
C ASP A 49 -11.46 6.20 1.40
N GLU A 50 -12.38 6.50 0.47
CA GLU A 50 -12.25 7.69 -0.39
C GLU A 50 -12.14 9.02 0.40
N LYS A 51 -12.89 9.15 1.50
CA LYS A 51 -12.86 10.34 2.35
C LYS A 51 -11.53 10.42 3.11
N GLY A 52 -11.08 9.30 3.66
CA GLY A 52 -9.78 9.15 4.31
C GLY A 52 -8.64 9.50 3.37
N LEU A 53 -8.67 9.01 2.13
CA LEU A 53 -7.67 9.33 1.11
C LEU A 53 -7.60 10.83 0.84
N LYS A 54 -8.74 11.49 0.62
CA LYS A 54 -8.79 12.95 0.41
C LYS A 54 -8.17 13.72 1.61
N SER A 55 -8.47 13.29 2.83
CA SER A 55 -7.90 13.86 4.06
C SER A 55 -6.38 13.66 4.14
N LEU A 56 -5.91 12.44 3.85
CA LEU A 56 -4.49 12.09 3.83
C LEU A 56 -3.75 12.92 2.78
N LEU A 57 -4.24 13.02 1.55
CA LEU A 57 -3.61 13.83 0.50
C LEU A 57 -3.51 15.32 0.89
N LYS A 58 -4.51 15.86 1.59
CA LYS A 58 -4.46 17.24 2.12
C LYS A 58 -3.39 17.38 3.21
N ASN A 59 -3.29 16.41 4.11
CA ASN A 59 -2.30 16.38 5.18
C ASN A 59 -0.87 16.12 4.65
N GLY A 60 -0.74 15.30 3.62
CA GLY A 60 0.50 15.02 2.88
C GLY A 60 1.07 16.30 2.28
N LYS A 61 0.23 17.12 1.64
CA LYS A 61 0.63 18.45 1.15
C LYS A 61 1.10 19.40 2.27
N LYS A 62 0.57 19.25 3.49
CA LYS A 62 0.98 20.02 4.67
C LYS A 62 2.28 19.52 5.33
N GLY A 63 2.92 18.48 4.79
CA GLY A 63 4.16 17.94 5.35
C GLY A 63 3.99 17.07 6.59
N LYS A 64 2.77 16.59 6.88
CA LYS A 64 2.57 15.63 7.97
C LYS A 64 3.40 14.37 7.74
N ARG A 65 4.15 13.95 8.77
CA ARG A 65 5.14 12.85 8.71
C ARG A 65 4.52 11.48 8.89
N ASP A 66 3.36 11.42 9.55
CA ASP A 66 2.52 10.23 9.72
C ASP A 66 1.73 9.89 8.45
N VAL A 67 1.79 10.72 7.41
CA VAL A 67 1.18 10.45 6.10
C VAL A 67 2.27 10.14 5.08
N TYR A 68 2.18 8.96 4.48
CA TYR A 68 2.94 8.63 3.29
C TYR A 68 2.16 9.13 2.06
N ASP A 69 2.79 9.95 1.23
CA ASP A 69 2.20 10.50 -0.01
C ASP A 69 3.16 10.24 -1.15
N THR A 70 2.80 9.31 -2.01
CA THR A 70 3.65 8.78 -3.10
C THR A 70 4.01 9.82 -4.15
N ARG A 71 3.29 10.96 -4.16
CA ARG A 71 3.54 12.07 -5.09
C ARG A 71 4.70 12.97 -4.63
N ARG A 72 5.22 12.75 -3.41
CA ARG A 72 6.41 13.46 -2.92
C ARG A 72 7.66 12.93 -3.63
N GLN A 73 8.64 13.81 -3.82
CA GLN A 73 9.91 13.45 -4.44
C GLN A 73 10.58 12.28 -3.69
N GLY A 74 10.94 11.23 -4.44
CA GLY A 74 11.56 10.02 -3.89
C GLY A 74 10.61 9.02 -3.21
N GLN A 75 9.30 9.30 -3.18
CA GLN A 75 8.30 8.43 -2.55
C GLN A 75 7.38 7.72 -3.56
N SER A 76 7.73 7.75 -4.85
CA SER A 76 6.95 7.10 -5.91
C SER A 76 6.71 5.62 -5.61
N SER A 77 5.49 5.17 -5.87
CA SER A 77 5.07 3.77 -5.85
C SER A 77 5.13 3.12 -7.24
N GLU A 78 5.80 3.75 -8.21
CA GLU A 78 5.98 3.22 -9.55
C GLU A 78 6.98 2.05 -9.61
N GLY A 79 6.95 1.33 -10.73
CA GLY A 79 7.79 0.17 -10.96
C GLY A 79 7.27 -1.10 -10.29
N HIS A 80 8.02 -2.19 -10.45
CA HIS A 80 7.58 -3.54 -10.05
C HIS A 80 6.22 -3.91 -10.64
N ASN A 81 6.09 -3.82 -11.97
CA ASN A 81 4.87 -4.13 -12.71
C ASN A 81 4.83 -5.63 -13.07
N PHE A 82 5.23 -6.48 -12.13
CA PHE A 82 5.20 -7.93 -12.31
C PHE A 82 3.88 -8.45 -11.78
N PHE A 83 3.30 -9.44 -12.48
CA PHE A 83 2.06 -10.09 -12.05
C PHE A 83 0.87 -9.13 -11.88
N THR A 84 0.90 -7.96 -12.51
CA THR A 84 -0.19 -6.98 -12.45
C THR A 84 -1.35 -7.35 -13.38
N THR A 85 -1.06 -8.08 -14.46
CA THR A 85 -2.03 -8.49 -15.50
C THR A 85 -2.61 -9.89 -15.29
N ILE A 86 -2.18 -10.63 -14.27
CA ILE A 86 -2.72 -11.97 -14.01
C ILE A 86 -4.16 -11.87 -13.46
N PRO A 87 -4.97 -12.93 -13.64
CA PRO A 87 -6.31 -13.02 -13.06
C PRO A 87 -6.34 -12.82 -11.53
N ALA A 88 -7.44 -12.30 -11.00
CA ALA A 88 -7.58 -11.96 -9.59
C ALA A 88 -7.42 -13.17 -8.65
N ASP A 89 -7.96 -14.32 -9.04
CA ASP A 89 -7.83 -15.60 -8.33
C ASP A 89 -6.37 -16.06 -8.22
N GLN A 90 -5.54 -15.81 -9.25
CA GLN A 90 -4.11 -16.09 -9.17
C GLN A 90 -3.39 -15.12 -8.22
N LYS A 91 -3.82 -13.84 -8.16
CA LYS A 91 -3.28 -12.89 -7.17
C LYS A 91 -3.61 -13.34 -5.75
N ASP A 92 -4.83 -13.82 -5.53
CA ASP A 92 -5.25 -14.39 -4.24
C ASP A 92 -4.41 -15.60 -3.86
N ALA A 93 -4.19 -16.53 -4.79
CA ALA A 93 -3.33 -17.70 -4.57
C ALA A 93 -1.90 -17.33 -4.19
N ILE A 94 -1.32 -16.30 -4.81
CA ILE A 94 0.01 -15.78 -4.45
C ILE A 94 0.00 -15.23 -3.03
N ILE A 95 -1.02 -14.43 -2.67
CA ILE A 95 -1.12 -13.85 -1.32
C ILE A 95 -1.24 -14.96 -0.28
N GLU A 96 -2.09 -15.97 -0.51
CA GLU A 96 -2.24 -17.12 0.38
C GLU A 96 -0.94 -17.92 0.51
N TYR A 97 -0.22 -18.15 -0.59
CA TYR A 97 1.09 -18.77 -0.54
C TYR A 97 2.08 -17.97 0.32
N LEU A 98 2.13 -16.64 0.13
CA LEU A 98 3.04 -15.77 0.89
C LEU A 98 2.71 -15.71 2.39
N LYS A 99 1.48 -15.99 2.81
CA LYS A 99 1.12 -16.10 4.24
C LYS A 99 1.76 -17.30 4.92
N THR A 100 2.22 -18.30 4.16
CA THR A 100 2.84 -19.52 4.70
C THR A 100 4.36 -19.40 4.93
N LEU A 101 4.97 -18.27 4.53
CA LEU A 101 6.40 -17.98 4.65
C LEU A 101 6.70 -17.07 5.85
#